data_AF-A0A8S0SKP1-F1
#
_entry.id   AF-A0A8S0SKP1-F1
#
_cell.length_a   1.000
_cell.length_b   1.000
_cell.length_c   1.000
_cell.angle_alpha   90.00
_cell.angle_beta   90.00
_cell.angle_gamma   90.00
#
_symmetry.space_group_name_H-M   'P 1'
#
loop_
_entity.id
_entity.type
_entity.pdbx_description
1 polymer ?
#
loop_
_entity_poly.entity_id
_entity_poly.type
_entity_poly.pdbx_seq_one_letter_code
_entity_poly.pdbx_strand_id
1 'polypeptide(L)'
;MLLWGPPSKFVSGSWDPKQENNEIRSIDDGRTADRLLNWINKQMGSSYGLDDEKYENEHLNTNISDPGQIARAVYDVEEATFTSFDIILGQKMIKLETRASLTKFLQLLVVHHPSRRCRKGTAEILVDFDDLLANKKEVAGLSQKGVLGNYQICGKEIPRGYWMFCRGSKNETRGFSCGLWVLLHSLSVRVDDGESHMAFTAVCDFIHSFFICEECRQHFYDMCSSVSTPFKKSREFVLWLWNAHNKVNERLMKEEASLGTGDPKFPKVIWPPKQLCPSCYRSQNSKDNHIDWDHDEVFKFLNNYYGKMLISLYKDKEHLRDGQTGGVVVEDLAVSTNAVVVPVGAALAIAVASCAFGALACYWRQQQKSRKPRRSWN
;
A
#
# COMPACT_ATOMS: atom_id res chain seq x y z
N MET A 1 -2.79 -5.56 36.38
CA MET A 1 -3.21 -4.29 36.98
C MET A 1 -3.36 -3.29 35.85
N LEU A 2 -4.55 -2.73 35.68
CA LEU A 2 -4.83 -1.76 34.63
C LEU A 2 -4.66 -0.37 35.23
N LEU A 3 -4.07 0.57 34.48
CA LEU A 3 -3.79 1.92 34.95
C LEU A 3 -4.50 2.94 34.06
N TRP A 4 -4.99 4.02 34.66
CA TRP A 4 -5.67 5.12 33.96
C TRP A 4 -5.13 6.47 34.43
N GLY A 5 -4.82 7.37 33.51
CA GLY A 5 -4.35 8.71 33.81
C GLY A 5 -4.08 9.52 32.54
N PRO A 6 -3.67 10.78 32.64
CA PRO A 6 -3.28 11.59 31.49
C PRO A 6 -2.05 11.00 30.78
N PRO A 7 -1.98 11.00 29.42
CA PRO A 7 -0.85 10.45 28.69
C PRO A 7 0.51 11.02 29.13
N SER A 8 0.58 12.30 29.47
CA SER A 8 1.79 12.98 29.93
C SER A 8 2.37 12.43 31.24
N LYS A 9 1.55 11.79 32.07
CA LYS A 9 1.96 11.25 33.38
C LYS A 9 2.55 9.85 33.27
N PHE A 10 2.23 9.09 32.22
CA PHE A 10 2.84 7.78 31.98
C PHE A 10 4.29 7.88 31.49
N VAL A 11 4.74 9.06 31.07
CA VAL A 11 6.07 9.29 30.50
C VAL A 11 7.15 9.38 31.59
N SER A 12 6.81 9.71 32.84
CA SER A 12 7.80 10.00 33.89
C SER A 12 8.29 8.78 34.70
N GLY A 13 7.77 7.57 34.44
CA GLY A 13 8.20 6.34 35.11
C GLY A 13 7.99 6.26 36.63
N SER A 14 7.53 7.34 37.28
CA SER A 14 7.36 7.45 38.72
C SER A 14 5.93 7.11 39.14
N TRP A 15 5.51 5.86 38.94
CA TRP A 15 4.25 5.40 39.48
C TRP A 15 4.49 4.61 40.77
N ASP A 16 4.24 5.26 41.92
CA ASP A 16 4.18 4.60 43.23
C ASP A 16 2.72 4.45 43.67
N PRO A 17 2.21 3.22 43.85
CA PRO A 17 0.84 2.97 44.32
C PRO A 17 0.57 3.46 45.76
N LYS A 18 1.60 3.88 46.52
CA LYS A 18 1.46 4.37 47.91
C LYS A 18 1.36 5.90 48.04
N GLN A 19 1.46 6.66 46.95
CA GLN A 19 1.29 8.12 46.98
C GLN A 19 -0.19 8.53 46.95
N GLU A 20 -0.65 9.26 47.96
CA GLU A 20 -2.04 9.73 48.10
C GLU A 20 -2.52 10.70 47.01
N ASN A 21 -1.61 11.26 46.19
CA ASN A 21 -1.91 12.31 45.21
C ASN A 21 -1.51 11.93 43.76
N ASN A 22 -1.66 10.65 43.41
CA ASN A 22 -1.29 10.16 42.08
C ASN A 22 -2.45 10.34 41.08
N GLU A 23 -2.23 11.12 40.01
CA GLU A 23 -3.20 11.29 38.90
C GLU A 23 -3.38 9.99 38.09
N ILE A 24 -2.46 9.03 38.23
CA ILE A 24 -2.55 7.68 37.69
C ILE A 24 -3.26 6.78 38.70
N ARG A 25 -4.42 6.27 38.31
CA ARG A 25 -5.30 5.42 39.12
C ARG A 25 -5.21 3.96 38.68
N SER A 26 -5.26 3.04 39.64
CA SER A 26 -5.51 1.63 39.35
C SER A 26 -6.98 1.44 38.96
N ILE A 27 -7.22 0.62 37.94
CA ILE A 27 -8.55 0.17 37.56
C ILE A 27 -8.74 -1.22 38.15
N ASP A 28 -9.43 -1.26 39.29
CA ASP A 28 -9.64 -2.51 40.03
C ASP A 28 -10.83 -3.32 39.46
N ASP A 29 -11.70 -2.69 38.66
CA ASP A 29 -12.93 -3.28 38.10
C ASP A 29 -12.90 -3.54 36.58
N GLY A 30 -11.73 -3.89 36.04
CA GLY A 30 -11.56 -4.18 34.60
C GLY A 30 -11.57 -5.67 34.24
N ARG A 31 -12.27 -6.53 35.00
CA ARG A 31 -12.20 -8.00 34.85
C ARG A 31 -12.85 -8.54 33.56
N THR A 32 -13.76 -7.78 32.97
CA THR A 32 -14.33 -8.04 31.64
C THR A 32 -14.26 -6.76 30.82
N ALA A 33 -14.30 -6.89 29.50
CA ALA A 33 -14.29 -5.74 28.61
C ALA A 33 -15.44 -4.77 28.96
N ASP A 34 -16.67 -5.25 29.21
CA ASP A 34 -17.84 -4.40 29.49
C ASP A 34 -17.64 -3.57 30.74
N ARG A 35 -17.10 -4.18 31.79
CA ARG A 35 -16.84 -3.51 33.06
C ARG A 35 -15.75 -2.46 32.90
N LEU A 36 -14.70 -2.77 32.14
CA LEU A 36 -13.65 -1.80 31.81
C LEU A 36 -14.19 -0.62 31.00
N LEU A 37 -14.99 -0.88 29.96
CA LEU A 37 -15.55 0.18 29.12
C LEU A 37 -16.52 1.06 29.90
N ASN A 38 -17.40 0.47 30.71
CA ASN A 38 -18.30 1.21 31.60
C ASN A 38 -17.53 2.07 32.61
N TRP A 39 -16.43 1.54 33.15
CA TRP A 39 -15.56 2.30 34.04
C TRP A 39 -14.94 3.50 33.32
N ILE A 40 -14.40 3.32 32.10
CA ILE A 40 -13.81 4.39 31.28
C ILE A 40 -14.86 5.45 30.90
N ASN A 41 -16.03 5.03 30.45
CA ASN A 41 -17.17 5.89 30.14
C ASN A 41 -17.52 6.82 31.30
N LYS A 42 -17.57 6.28 32.52
CA LYS A 42 -17.81 7.05 33.74
C LYS A 42 -16.72 8.10 34.01
N GLN A 43 -15.45 7.79 33.73
CA GLN A 43 -14.37 8.76 33.91
C GLN A 43 -14.38 9.88 32.85
N MET A 44 -14.78 9.57 31.62
CA MET A 44 -14.78 10.52 30.50
C MET A 44 -16.12 11.25 30.32
N GLY A 45 -17.16 10.91 31.09
CA GLY A 45 -18.52 11.41 30.86
C GLY A 45 -19.06 11.02 29.47
N SER A 46 -18.70 9.82 28.99
CA SER A 46 -19.05 9.30 27.66
C SER A 46 -19.93 8.04 27.79
N SER A 47 -20.43 7.50 26.66
CA SER A 47 -21.32 6.33 26.64
C SER A 47 -21.02 5.38 25.46
N TYR A 48 -19.79 4.84 25.40
CA TYR A 48 -19.39 3.85 24.40
C TYR A 48 -19.93 2.45 24.75
N GLY A 49 -20.32 1.64 23.76
CA GLY A 49 -20.72 0.23 23.93
C GLY A 49 -19.68 -0.75 23.39
N LEU A 50 -19.73 -2.01 23.83
CA LEU A 50 -18.90 -3.10 23.29
C LEU A 50 -19.59 -3.94 22.22
N ASP A 51 -20.91 -3.84 22.15
CA ASP A 51 -21.69 -4.43 21.07
C ASP A 51 -21.36 -3.66 19.79
N ASP A 52 -20.50 -4.26 18.97
CA ASP A 52 -20.19 -3.85 17.61
C ASP A 52 -21.41 -4.07 16.70
N GLU A 53 -22.50 -3.32 16.90
CA GLU A 53 -23.46 -2.95 15.84
C GLU A 53 -22.80 -1.90 14.94
N LYS A 54 -21.64 -2.26 14.36
CA LYS A 54 -20.58 -1.38 13.86
C LYS A 54 -21.07 -0.27 12.92
N TYR A 55 -21.39 0.86 13.54
CA TYR A 55 -21.27 2.21 13.00
C TYR A 55 -22.33 2.73 12.00
N GLU A 56 -23.58 2.29 12.01
CA GLU A 56 -24.62 2.98 11.22
C GLU A 56 -24.77 4.48 11.58
N ASN A 57 -24.43 4.85 12.82
CA ASN A 57 -24.63 6.19 13.38
C ASN A 57 -23.34 6.98 13.65
N GLU A 58 -22.15 6.48 13.27
CA GLU A 58 -20.99 7.36 13.25
C GLU A 58 -21.18 8.39 12.13
N HIS A 59 -21.17 9.68 12.49
CA HIS A 59 -21.11 10.74 11.49
C HIS A 59 -19.89 10.48 10.60
N LEU A 60 -20.12 9.96 9.39
CA LEU A 60 -19.18 10.02 8.29
C LEU A 60 -18.84 11.50 8.13
N ASN A 61 -17.74 11.94 8.74
CA ASN A 61 -17.23 13.28 8.61
C ASN A 61 -16.73 13.42 7.17
N THR A 62 -17.65 13.69 6.24
CA THR A 62 -17.41 13.76 4.79
C THR A 62 -16.91 15.14 4.38
N ASN A 63 -15.94 15.69 5.12
CA ASN A 63 -15.24 16.86 4.62
C ASN A 63 -14.28 16.40 3.51
N ILE A 64 -14.81 16.22 2.29
CA ILE A 64 -14.04 15.95 1.06
C ILE A 64 -12.97 17.04 0.84
N SER A 65 -13.15 18.20 1.45
CA SER A 65 -12.22 19.33 1.41
C SER A 65 -11.09 19.23 2.45
N ASP A 66 -11.13 18.26 3.38
CA ASP A 66 -10.05 18.02 4.35
C ASP A 66 -9.00 17.08 3.73
N PRO A 67 -7.82 17.59 3.35
CA PRO A 67 -6.77 16.77 2.74
C PRO A 67 -6.20 15.75 3.72
N GLY A 68 -6.39 15.91 5.03
CA GLY A 68 -5.92 15.00 6.07
C GLY A 68 -6.65 13.66 6.08
N GLN A 69 -7.84 13.56 5.49
CA GLN A 69 -8.60 12.31 5.47
C GLN A 69 -7.89 11.18 4.71
N ILE A 70 -7.14 11.51 3.66
CA ILE A 70 -6.43 10.52 2.85
C ILE A 70 -5.38 9.75 3.67
N ALA A 71 -4.86 10.32 4.75
CA ALA A 71 -3.88 9.66 5.60
C ALA A 71 -4.43 8.40 6.28
N ARG A 72 -5.75 8.29 6.46
CA ARG A 72 -6.41 7.08 6.97
C ARG A 72 -6.56 6.01 5.89
N ALA A 73 -6.50 6.39 4.61
CA ALA A 73 -6.68 5.47 3.50
C ALA A 73 -5.53 4.46 3.36
N VAL A 74 -4.38 4.68 4.01
CA VAL A 74 -3.31 3.66 4.07
C VAL A 74 -3.80 2.36 4.69
N TYR A 75 -4.71 2.41 5.67
CA TYR A 75 -5.33 1.21 6.25
C TYR A 75 -6.21 0.51 5.22
N ASP A 76 -6.97 1.26 4.42
CA ASP A 76 -7.79 0.70 3.35
C ASP A 76 -6.96 0.14 2.20
N VAL A 77 -5.79 0.71 1.94
CA VAL A 77 -4.82 0.16 0.97
C VAL A 77 -4.27 -1.18 1.45
N GLU A 78 -3.99 -1.34 2.74
CA GLU A 78 -3.61 -2.64 3.32
C GLU A 78 -4.76 -3.66 3.22
N GLU A 79 -5.98 -3.27 3.57
CA GLU A 79 -7.17 -4.13 3.42
C GLU A 79 -7.38 -4.53 1.96
N ALA A 80 -7.34 -3.59 1.01
CA ALA A 80 -7.53 -3.88 -0.41
C ALA A 80 -6.44 -4.79 -0.98
N THR A 81 -5.19 -4.65 -0.51
CA THR A 81 -4.09 -5.54 -0.91
C THR A 81 -4.33 -6.96 -0.41
N PHE A 82 -4.71 -7.11 0.86
CA PHE A 82 -5.08 -8.41 1.42
C PHE A 82 -6.29 -9.00 0.68
N THR A 83 -7.38 -8.25 0.53
CA THR A 83 -8.61 -8.71 -0.13
C THR A 83 -8.34 -9.13 -1.57
N SER A 84 -7.52 -8.39 -2.31
CA SER A 84 -7.12 -8.78 -3.67
C SER A 84 -6.46 -10.16 -3.67
N PHE A 85 -5.50 -10.38 -2.76
CA PHE A 85 -4.79 -11.64 -2.66
C PHE A 85 -5.70 -12.78 -2.20
N ASP A 86 -6.53 -12.57 -1.17
CA ASP A 86 -7.48 -13.56 -0.67
C ASP A 86 -8.49 -14.00 -1.75
N ILE A 87 -9.00 -13.07 -2.56
CA ILE A 87 -9.86 -13.38 -3.72
C ILE A 87 -9.11 -14.25 -4.74
N ILE A 88 -7.90 -13.85 -5.12
CA ILE A 88 -7.07 -14.56 -6.11
C ILE A 88 -6.86 -16.02 -5.68
N LEU A 89 -6.63 -16.23 -4.38
CA LEU A 89 -6.44 -17.56 -3.79
C LEU A 89 -7.74 -18.35 -3.68
N GLY A 90 -8.77 -17.74 -3.11
CA GLY A 90 -10.08 -18.35 -2.89
C GLY A 90 -10.75 -18.77 -4.20
N GLN A 91 -10.64 -17.94 -5.24
CA GLN A 91 -11.19 -18.23 -6.57
C GLN A 91 -10.23 -19.02 -7.48
N LYS A 92 -9.05 -19.42 -6.96
CA LYS A 92 -8.06 -20.24 -7.70
C LYS A 92 -7.62 -19.60 -9.02
N MET A 93 -7.43 -18.27 -9.03
CA MET A 93 -7.17 -17.50 -10.25
C MET A 93 -5.73 -17.61 -10.76
N ILE A 94 -4.80 -18.14 -9.94
CA ILE A 94 -3.40 -18.32 -10.33
C ILE A 94 -3.26 -19.55 -11.22
N LYS A 95 -3.14 -19.31 -12.53
CA LYS A 95 -2.98 -20.29 -13.60
C LYS A 95 -1.70 -19.99 -14.40
N LEU A 96 -1.35 -20.83 -15.37
CA LEU A 96 -0.14 -20.63 -16.19
C LEU A 96 -0.17 -19.29 -16.92
N GLU A 97 -1.33 -18.93 -17.48
CA GLU A 97 -1.57 -17.72 -18.26
C GLU A 97 -1.61 -16.43 -17.41
N THR A 98 -2.05 -16.51 -16.15
CA THR A 98 -2.17 -15.35 -15.26
C THR A 98 -0.96 -15.17 -14.33
N ARG A 99 -0.05 -16.16 -14.27
CA ARG A 99 1.13 -16.18 -13.39
C ARG A 99 2.02 -14.97 -13.61
N ALA A 100 2.36 -14.67 -14.87
CA ALA A 100 3.24 -13.56 -15.19
C ALA A 100 2.64 -12.20 -14.77
N SER A 101 1.34 -12.01 -15.00
CA SER A 101 0.60 -10.82 -14.58
C SER A 101 0.69 -10.61 -13.06
N LEU A 102 0.48 -11.69 -12.28
CA LEU A 102 0.57 -11.63 -10.82
C LEU A 102 2.01 -11.34 -10.37
N THR A 103 3.00 -12.03 -10.92
CA THR A 103 4.42 -11.81 -10.56
C THR A 103 4.84 -10.37 -10.78
N LYS A 104 4.52 -9.77 -11.95
CA LYS A 104 4.84 -8.36 -12.23
C LYS A 104 4.17 -7.41 -11.24
N PHE A 105 2.89 -7.66 -10.91
CA PHE A 105 2.18 -6.83 -9.95
C PHE A 105 2.76 -6.95 -8.54
N LEU A 106 3.09 -8.15 -8.08
CA LEU A 106 3.76 -8.36 -6.79
C LEU A 106 5.14 -7.67 -6.78
N GLN A 107 5.90 -7.68 -7.88
CA GLN A 107 7.19 -6.97 -7.97
C GLN A 107 7.00 -5.47 -7.80
N LEU A 108 5.97 -4.90 -8.45
CA LEU A 108 5.59 -3.50 -8.27
C LEU A 108 5.22 -3.19 -6.80
N LEU A 109 4.49 -4.09 -6.14
CA LEU A 109 4.11 -3.94 -4.74
C LEU A 109 5.31 -4.00 -3.80
N VAL A 110 6.27 -4.91 -4.01
CA VAL A 110 7.47 -5.02 -3.16
C VAL A 110 8.23 -3.71 -3.07
N VAL A 111 8.34 -2.99 -4.18
CA VAL A 111 9.13 -1.76 -4.24
C VAL A 111 8.28 -0.54 -3.83
N HIS A 112 7.06 -0.41 -4.37
CA HIS A 112 6.33 0.86 -4.31
C HIS A 112 5.07 0.85 -3.43
N HIS A 113 4.66 -0.29 -2.85
CA HIS A 113 3.48 -0.30 -1.98
C HIS A 113 3.67 0.67 -0.80
N PRO A 114 2.70 1.53 -0.45
CA PRO A 114 2.90 2.58 0.58
C PRO A 114 3.15 2.02 1.98
N SER A 115 2.53 0.88 2.32
CA SER A 115 2.73 0.17 3.59
C SER A 115 3.95 -0.75 3.56
N ARG A 116 4.87 -0.57 4.53
CA ARG A 116 6.10 -1.38 4.69
C ARG A 116 5.82 -2.85 4.98
N ARG A 117 4.79 -3.15 5.79
CA ARG A 117 4.40 -4.54 6.09
C ARG A 117 3.91 -5.27 4.83
N CYS A 118 3.21 -4.56 3.94
CA CYS A 118 2.78 -5.14 2.68
C CYS A 118 3.95 -5.35 1.72
N ARG A 119 4.91 -4.43 1.65
CA ARG A 119 6.16 -4.64 0.89
C ARG A 119 6.88 -5.91 1.35
N LYS A 120 7.04 -6.07 2.67
CA LYS A 120 7.68 -7.26 3.27
C LYS A 120 6.92 -8.55 2.97
N GLY A 121 5.62 -8.62 3.27
CA GLY A 121 4.83 -9.84 3.07
C GLY A 121 4.73 -10.23 1.58
N THR A 122 4.66 -9.24 0.69
CA THR A 122 4.69 -9.46 -0.77
C THR A 122 6.05 -10.02 -1.22
N ALA A 123 7.16 -9.55 -0.65
CA ALA A 123 8.50 -10.06 -0.96
C ALA A 123 8.66 -11.52 -0.51
N GLU A 124 8.15 -11.87 0.67
CA GLU A 124 8.13 -13.26 1.17
C GLU A 124 7.33 -14.17 0.22
N ILE A 125 6.16 -13.73 -0.24
CA ILE A 125 5.36 -14.46 -1.24
C ILE A 125 6.12 -14.63 -2.56
N LEU A 126 6.84 -13.61 -3.02
CA LEU A 126 7.56 -13.65 -4.28
C LEU A 126 8.75 -14.61 -4.26
N VAL A 127 9.48 -14.68 -3.14
CA VAL A 127 10.61 -15.60 -2.97
C VAL A 127 10.13 -17.05 -3.04
N ASP A 128 9.01 -17.36 -2.38
CA ASP A 128 8.46 -18.72 -2.32
C ASP A 128 7.48 -19.02 -3.46
N PHE A 129 7.30 -18.11 -4.43
CA PHE A 129 6.20 -18.16 -5.39
C PHE A 129 6.17 -19.44 -6.24
N ASP A 130 7.34 -19.94 -6.60
CA ASP A 130 7.50 -21.12 -7.44
C ASP A 130 7.23 -22.41 -6.64
N ASP A 131 7.72 -22.47 -5.40
CA ASP A 131 7.48 -23.58 -4.48
C ASP A 131 6.00 -23.65 -4.07
N LEU A 132 5.37 -22.48 -3.89
CA LEU A 132 3.93 -22.32 -3.65
C LEU A 132 3.08 -22.90 -4.79
N LEU A 133 3.58 -22.86 -6.02
CA LEU A 133 2.92 -23.41 -7.19
C LEU A 133 3.27 -24.89 -7.44
N ALA A 134 4.50 -25.30 -7.10
CA ALA A 134 4.95 -26.68 -7.22
C ALA A 134 4.28 -27.61 -6.19
N ASN A 135 4.14 -27.17 -4.94
CA ASN A 135 3.46 -27.92 -3.87
C ASN A 135 1.95 -28.13 -4.13
N LYS A 136 1.36 -27.46 -5.13
CA LYS A 136 -0.01 -27.75 -5.61
C LYS A 136 -0.10 -29.07 -6.38
N LYS A 137 1.00 -29.58 -6.94
CA LYS A 137 0.97 -30.84 -7.72
C LYS A 137 0.91 -32.10 -6.84
N GLU A 138 1.34 -32.04 -5.58
CA GLU A 138 1.34 -33.20 -4.67
C GLU A 138 0.15 -33.21 -3.69
N VAL A 139 -0.52 -32.07 -3.45
CA VAL A 139 -1.55 -31.96 -2.41
C VAL A 139 -2.92 -31.69 -3.01
N ALA A 140 -3.44 -32.66 -3.76
CA ALA A 140 -4.80 -32.64 -4.30
C ALA A 140 -5.91 -32.90 -3.23
N GLY A 141 -5.57 -32.86 -1.94
CA GLY A 141 -6.48 -33.22 -0.83
C GLY A 141 -6.60 -32.20 0.32
N LEU A 142 -5.83 -31.11 0.34
CA LEU A 142 -5.94 -30.08 1.38
C LEU A 142 -6.45 -28.78 0.77
N SER A 143 -7.45 -28.20 1.42
CA SER A 143 -8.02 -26.88 1.08
C SER A 143 -6.92 -25.89 0.71
N GLN A 144 -7.08 -25.23 -0.43
CA GLN A 144 -6.16 -24.22 -0.98
C GLN A 144 -5.87 -23.07 0.02
N LYS A 145 -6.72 -22.93 1.04
CA LYS A 145 -6.60 -22.05 2.20
C LYS A 145 -5.43 -22.43 3.13
N GLY A 146 -4.95 -23.67 3.13
CA GLY A 146 -3.97 -24.19 4.11
C GLY A 146 -2.50 -23.89 3.80
N VAL A 147 -2.12 -23.81 2.50
CA VAL A 147 -0.71 -23.59 2.11
C VAL A 147 -0.44 -22.10 1.81
N LEU A 148 -1.33 -21.42 1.07
CA LEU A 148 -1.21 -19.98 0.84
C LEU A 148 -1.89 -19.10 1.89
N GLY A 149 -2.81 -19.62 2.71
CA GLY A 149 -3.40 -18.86 3.81
C GLY A 149 -2.46 -18.59 4.98
N ASN A 150 -1.27 -19.23 4.99
CA ASN A 150 -0.20 -18.90 5.93
C ASN A 150 0.60 -17.66 5.50
N TYR A 151 0.54 -17.25 4.23
CA TYR A 151 1.26 -16.08 3.75
C TYR A 151 0.45 -14.83 4.02
N GLN A 152 1.06 -13.93 4.77
CA GLN A 152 0.42 -12.71 5.22
C GLN A 152 0.94 -11.56 4.40
N ILE A 153 0.32 -11.33 3.23
CA ILE A 153 0.77 -10.33 2.25
C ILE A 153 1.00 -8.95 2.89
N CYS A 154 0.23 -8.60 3.93
CA CYS A 154 0.36 -7.38 4.72
C CYS A 154 0.55 -7.63 6.23
N GLY A 155 1.01 -8.82 6.64
CA GLY A 155 1.25 -9.20 8.04
C GLY A 155 0.02 -9.69 8.81
N LYS A 156 0.26 -10.20 10.03
CA LYS A 156 -0.74 -10.88 10.92
C LYS A 156 -1.97 -10.05 11.27
N GLU A 157 -1.83 -8.73 11.26
CA GLU A 157 -2.87 -7.79 11.69
C GLU A 157 -3.90 -7.50 10.60
N ILE A 158 -3.71 -8.03 9.38
CA ILE A 158 -4.58 -7.82 8.22
C ILE A 158 -5.20 -9.18 7.82
N PRO A 159 -6.52 -9.25 7.60
CA PRO A 159 -7.47 -8.15 7.50
C PRO A 159 -7.97 -7.67 8.87
N ARG A 160 -8.35 -6.39 8.93
CA ARG A 160 -9.08 -5.80 10.06
C ARG A 160 -10.58 -6.00 9.93
N GLY A 161 -11.07 -6.18 8.69
CA GLY A 161 -12.48 -6.43 8.42
C GLY A 161 -13.36 -5.17 8.41
N TYR A 162 -12.77 -3.98 8.28
CA TYR A 162 -13.52 -2.72 8.14
C TYR A 162 -12.75 -1.71 7.27
N TRP A 163 -13.51 -0.77 6.67
CA TRP A 163 -12.98 0.34 5.87
C TRP A 163 -13.03 1.65 6.67
N MET A 164 -12.06 2.53 6.44
CA MET A 164 -11.93 3.83 7.10
C MET A 164 -12.27 4.98 6.14
N PHE A 165 -11.37 5.31 5.22
CA PHE A 165 -11.56 6.34 4.19
C PHE A 165 -12.46 5.83 3.07
N CYS A 166 -12.38 4.54 2.75
CA CYS A 166 -13.16 3.87 1.71
C CYS A 166 -14.50 3.32 2.18
N ARG A 167 -14.94 3.70 3.39
CA ARG A 167 -16.22 3.27 3.94
C ARG A 167 -17.39 3.92 3.19
N GLY A 168 -18.31 3.09 2.73
CA GLY A 168 -19.58 3.53 2.13
C GLY A 168 -20.60 3.95 3.18
N SER A 169 -21.62 4.70 2.77
CA SER A 169 -22.80 4.96 3.60
C SER A 169 -23.76 3.77 3.67
N LYS A 170 -23.60 2.80 2.75
CA LYS A 170 -24.26 1.49 2.78
C LYS A 170 -23.21 0.38 2.67
N ASN A 171 -23.51 -0.80 3.19
CA ASN A 171 -22.56 -1.91 3.29
C ASN A 171 -22.03 -2.39 1.93
N GLU A 172 -22.85 -2.31 0.88
CA GLU A 172 -22.55 -2.72 -0.48
C GLU A 172 -21.80 -1.67 -1.31
N THR A 173 -21.58 -0.48 -0.75
CA THR A 173 -20.99 0.66 -1.48
C THR A 173 -19.52 0.90 -1.12
N ARG A 174 -18.74 1.39 -2.09
CA ARG A 174 -17.31 1.74 -1.96
C ARG A 174 -16.42 0.52 -1.60
N GLY A 175 -15.85 0.49 -0.40
CA GLY A 175 -15.04 -0.60 0.14
C GLY A 175 -13.84 -0.98 -0.73
N PHE A 176 -13.77 -2.27 -1.09
CA PHE A 176 -12.65 -2.88 -1.81
C PHE A 176 -12.24 -2.12 -3.08
N SER A 177 -13.22 -1.75 -3.92
CA SER A 177 -12.96 -1.03 -5.16
C SER A 177 -12.32 0.33 -4.92
N CYS A 178 -12.75 1.05 -3.88
CA CYS A 178 -12.14 2.31 -3.48
C CYS A 178 -10.71 2.11 -2.99
N GLY A 179 -10.47 1.13 -2.10
CA GLY A 179 -9.14 0.87 -1.56
C GLY A 179 -8.15 0.46 -2.66
N LEU A 180 -8.62 -0.31 -3.64
CA LEU A 180 -7.82 -0.67 -4.81
C LEU A 180 -7.47 0.54 -5.67
N TRP A 181 -8.41 1.44 -5.96
CA TRP A 181 -8.09 2.69 -6.66
C TRP A 181 -7.05 3.53 -5.91
N VAL A 182 -7.17 3.66 -4.58
CA VAL A 182 -6.17 4.38 -3.78
C VAL A 182 -4.80 3.70 -3.86
N LEU A 183 -4.75 2.36 -3.84
CA LEU A 183 -3.51 1.60 -4.05
C LEU A 183 -2.90 1.92 -5.41
N LEU A 184 -3.66 1.83 -6.50
CA LEU A 184 -3.13 2.07 -7.86
C LEU A 184 -2.61 3.51 -8.02
N HIS A 185 -3.35 4.50 -7.53
CA HIS A 185 -2.90 5.89 -7.53
C HIS A 185 -1.64 6.08 -6.69
N SER A 186 -1.59 5.46 -5.51
CA SER A 186 -0.41 5.45 -4.64
C SER A 186 0.82 4.84 -5.31
N LEU A 187 0.67 3.76 -6.08
CA LEU A 187 1.76 3.15 -6.84
C LEU A 187 2.23 4.08 -7.95
N SER A 188 1.29 4.69 -8.71
CA SER A 188 1.64 5.55 -9.85
C SER A 188 2.52 6.74 -9.47
N VAL A 189 2.31 7.33 -8.29
CA VAL A 189 3.10 8.49 -7.80
C VAL A 189 4.41 8.09 -7.12
N ARG A 190 4.71 6.79 -6.99
CA ARG A 190 5.90 6.24 -6.33
C ARG A 190 6.88 5.56 -7.27
N VAL A 191 6.52 5.37 -8.54
CA VAL A 191 7.40 4.78 -9.54
C VAL A 191 8.29 5.84 -10.18
N ASP A 192 9.52 5.44 -10.51
CA ASP A 192 10.44 6.30 -11.23
C ASP A 192 10.12 6.37 -12.73
N ASP A 193 10.71 7.35 -13.43
CA ASP A 193 10.51 7.54 -14.87
C ASP A 193 10.77 6.26 -15.69
N GLY A 194 11.84 5.53 -15.34
CA GLY A 194 12.24 4.29 -16.02
C GLY A 194 11.30 3.10 -15.76
N GLU A 195 10.46 3.19 -14.73
CA GLU A 195 9.53 2.12 -14.32
C GLU A 195 8.10 2.39 -14.79
N SER A 196 7.81 3.63 -15.21
CA SER A 196 6.45 4.13 -15.52
C SER A 196 5.65 3.21 -16.46
N HIS A 197 6.25 2.76 -17.57
CA HIS A 197 5.56 1.86 -18.50
C HIS A 197 5.40 0.45 -17.94
N MET A 198 6.41 -0.08 -17.25
CA MET A 198 6.30 -1.39 -16.60
C MET A 198 5.16 -1.38 -15.56
N ALA A 199 5.11 -0.36 -14.71
CA ALA A 199 4.07 -0.19 -13.71
C ALA A 199 2.67 -0.09 -14.33
N PHE A 200 2.52 0.69 -15.40
CA PHE A 200 1.28 0.76 -16.18
C PHE A 200 0.84 -0.62 -16.69
N THR A 201 1.74 -1.35 -17.37
CA THR A 201 1.42 -2.68 -17.90
C THR A 201 1.08 -3.68 -16.79
N ALA A 202 1.83 -3.67 -15.68
CA ALA A 202 1.56 -4.52 -14.53
C ALA A 202 0.18 -4.26 -13.91
N VAL A 203 -0.24 -2.99 -13.82
CA VAL A 203 -1.59 -2.62 -13.36
C VAL A 203 -2.67 -3.08 -14.34
N CYS A 204 -2.50 -2.85 -15.63
CA CYS A 204 -3.45 -3.28 -16.65
C CYS A 204 -3.60 -4.81 -16.69
N ASP A 205 -2.48 -5.54 -16.70
CA ASP A 205 -2.43 -7.00 -16.70
C ASP A 205 -3.09 -7.57 -15.42
N PHE A 206 -2.82 -6.96 -14.27
CA PHE A 206 -3.40 -7.35 -12.99
C PHE A 206 -4.92 -7.18 -12.97
N ILE A 207 -5.42 -6.00 -13.33
CA ILE A 207 -6.86 -5.72 -13.33
C ILE A 207 -7.58 -6.64 -14.32
N HIS A 208 -7.03 -6.82 -15.51
CA HIS A 208 -7.61 -7.70 -16.52
C HIS A 208 -7.70 -9.15 -16.04
N SER A 209 -6.65 -9.65 -15.37
CA SER A 209 -6.55 -11.04 -14.95
C SER A 209 -7.30 -11.36 -13.65
N PHE A 210 -7.40 -10.39 -12.71
CA PHE A 210 -7.76 -10.68 -11.32
C PHE A 210 -8.90 -9.85 -10.75
N PHE A 211 -9.34 -8.77 -11.39
CA PHE A 211 -10.45 -8.00 -10.84
C PHE A 211 -11.78 -8.74 -11.05
N ILE A 212 -12.56 -8.88 -9.97
CA ILE A 212 -13.74 -9.75 -9.90
C ILE A 212 -14.90 -9.32 -10.81
N CYS A 213 -15.05 -8.01 -11.05
CA CYS A 213 -16.12 -7.48 -11.86
C CYS A 213 -15.74 -7.57 -13.34
N GLU A 214 -16.35 -8.50 -14.06
CA GLU A 214 -16.06 -8.77 -15.47
C GLU A 214 -16.26 -7.55 -16.38
N GLU A 215 -17.37 -6.84 -16.21
CA GLU A 215 -17.64 -5.63 -16.98
C GLU A 215 -16.64 -4.52 -16.64
N CYS A 216 -16.31 -4.36 -15.35
CA CYS A 216 -15.36 -3.35 -14.89
C CYS A 216 -13.96 -3.60 -15.44
N ARG A 217 -13.48 -4.86 -15.48
CA ARG A 217 -12.17 -5.19 -16.05
C ARG A 217 -12.12 -4.91 -17.55
N GLN A 218 -13.20 -5.17 -18.28
CA GLN A 218 -13.25 -4.91 -19.72
C GLN A 218 -13.14 -3.41 -20.00
N HIS A 219 -13.98 -2.61 -19.32
CA HIS A 219 -13.92 -1.16 -19.42
C HIS A 219 -12.55 -0.57 -19.08
N PHE A 220 -11.88 -1.08 -18.04
CA PHE A 220 -10.55 -0.62 -17.68
C PHE A 220 -9.50 -1.04 -18.73
N TYR A 221 -9.60 -2.28 -19.22
CA TYR A 221 -8.68 -2.82 -20.22
C TYR A 221 -8.82 -2.14 -21.59
N ASP A 222 -10.02 -1.71 -21.97
CA ASP A 222 -10.23 -0.91 -23.18
C ASP A 222 -9.49 0.44 -23.08
N MET A 223 -9.51 1.07 -21.92
CA MET A 223 -8.71 2.28 -21.68
C MET A 223 -7.20 1.98 -21.73
N CYS A 224 -6.74 0.86 -21.16
CA CYS A 224 -5.35 0.43 -21.26
C CYS A 224 -4.91 0.24 -22.73
N SER A 225 -5.76 -0.41 -23.53
CA SER A 225 -5.48 -0.73 -24.94
C SER A 225 -5.43 0.51 -25.84
N SER A 226 -5.97 1.64 -25.38
CA SER A 226 -5.88 2.93 -26.10
C SER A 226 -4.49 3.60 -26.02
N VAL A 227 -3.61 3.12 -25.14
CA VAL A 227 -2.24 3.64 -25.00
C VAL A 227 -1.35 3.01 -26.07
N SER A 228 -1.01 3.78 -27.10
CA SER A 228 -0.21 3.29 -28.24
C SER A 228 1.30 3.48 -28.07
N THR A 229 1.73 4.38 -27.19
CA THR A 229 3.15 4.70 -26.97
C THR A 229 3.55 4.39 -25.53
N PRO A 230 4.69 3.71 -25.30
CA PRO A 230 5.20 3.48 -23.96
C PRO A 230 5.45 4.78 -23.20
N PHE A 231 5.11 4.78 -21.90
CA PHE A 231 5.41 5.90 -21.02
C PHE A 231 6.91 6.01 -20.77
N LYS A 232 7.43 7.23 -20.83
CA LYS A 232 8.82 7.58 -20.57
C LYS A 232 9.01 8.30 -19.25
N LYS A 233 7.91 8.80 -18.68
CA LYS A 233 7.89 9.64 -17.48
C LYS A 233 6.83 9.16 -16.51
N SER A 234 7.12 9.18 -15.21
CA SER A 234 6.16 8.87 -14.16
C SER A 234 4.91 9.75 -14.26
N ARG A 235 5.11 11.03 -14.63
CA ARG A 235 4.04 12.00 -14.90
C ARG A 235 3.00 11.51 -15.91
N GLU A 236 3.42 10.80 -16.96
CA GLU A 236 2.49 10.29 -17.97
C GLU A 236 1.58 9.21 -17.39
N PHE A 237 2.15 8.28 -16.60
CA PHE A 237 1.36 7.23 -15.96
C PHE A 237 0.41 7.80 -14.88
N VAL A 238 0.90 8.73 -14.05
CA VAL A 238 0.08 9.40 -13.01
C VAL A 238 -1.12 10.12 -13.64
N LEU A 239 -0.90 10.93 -14.68
CA LEU A 239 -1.96 11.67 -15.35
C LEU A 239 -2.89 10.73 -16.14
N TRP A 240 -2.37 9.67 -16.76
CA TRP A 240 -3.19 8.69 -17.43
C TRP A 240 -4.15 8.00 -16.47
N LEU A 241 -3.66 7.51 -15.33
CA LEU A 241 -4.49 6.80 -14.35
C LEU A 241 -5.55 7.72 -13.74
N TRP A 242 -5.20 8.98 -13.47
CA TRP A 242 -6.14 10.01 -13.04
C TRP A 242 -7.24 10.26 -14.07
N ASN A 243 -6.87 10.46 -15.34
CA ASN A 243 -7.84 10.68 -16.40
C ASN A 243 -8.73 9.45 -16.64
N ALA A 244 -8.16 8.25 -16.63
CA ALA A 244 -8.90 6.99 -16.73
C ALA A 244 -9.93 6.86 -15.59
N HIS A 245 -9.54 7.17 -14.35
CA HIS A 245 -10.46 7.14 -13.22
C HIS A 245 -11.58 8.19 -13.34
N ASN A 246 -11.29 9.38 -13.87
CA ASN A 246 -12.32 10.38 -14.13
C ASN A 246 -13.32 9.98 -15.24
N LYS A 247 -12.87 9.27 -16.28
CA LYS A 247 -13.78 8.67 -17.28
C LYS A 247 -14.72 7.65 -16.63
N VAL A 248 -14.21 6.83 -15.71
CA VAL A 248 -15.03 5.91 -14.92
C VAL A 248 -16.01 6.66 -14.04
N ASN A 249 -15.58 7.74 -13.36
CA ASN A 249 -16.47 8.56 -12.54
C ASN A 249 -17.59 9.19 -13.37
N GLU A 250 -17.28 9.73 -14.55
CA GLU A 250 -18.28 10.34 -15.43
C GLU A 250 -19.34 9.31 -15.89
N ARG A 251 -18.90 8.11 -16.27
CA ARG A 251 -19.82 7.03 -16.65
C ARG A 251 -20.68 6.59 -15.46
N LEU A 252 -20.04 6.25 -14.33
CA LEU A 252 -20.73 5.76 -13.14
C LEU A 252 -21.66 6.81 -12.53
N MET A 253 -21.36 8.10 -12.66
CA MET A 253 -22.27 9.17 -12.22
C MET A 253 -23.64 9.06 -12.89
N LYS A 254 -23.69 8.65 -14.17
CA LYS A 254 -24.94 8.48 -14.93
C LYS A 254 -25.59 7.13 -14.61
N GLU A 255 -24.82 6.05 -14.63
CA GLU A 255 -25.31 4.67 -14.40
C GLU A 255 -25.84 4.49 -12.97
N GLU A 256 -25.08 4.92 -11.95
CA GLU A 256 -25.47 4.78 -10.54
C GLU A 256 -26.69 5.65 -10.20
N ALA A 257 -26.83 6.82 -10.82
CA ALA A 257 -28.01 7.67 -10.67
C ALA A 257 -29.24 7.04 -11.34
N SER A 258 -29.08 6.45 -12.53
CA SER A 258 -30.15 5.75 -13.24
C SER A 258 -30.64 4.51 -12.50
N LEU A 259 -29.72 3.76 -11.88
CA LEU A 259 -30.01 2.48 -11.25
C LEU A 259 -30.28 2.60 -9.74
N GLY A 260 -30.05 3.77 -9.14
CA GLY A 260 -30.19 3.99 -7.70
C GLY A 260 -29.17 3.20 -6.86
N THR A 261 -28.06 2.77 -7.48
CA THR A 261 -27.02 1.92 -6.87
C THR A 261 -25.85 2.72 -6.29
N GLY A 262 -25.80 4.03 -6.56
CA GLY A 262 -24.75 4.91 -6.04
C GLY A 262 -24.81 5.10 -4.53
N ASP A 263 -23.66 5.44 -3.95
CA ASP A 263 -23.56 5.81 -2.55
C ASP A 263 -24.16 7.22 -2.32
N PRO A 264 -25.23 7.38 -1.52
CA PRO A 264 -25.87 8.68 -1.32
C PRO A 264 -24.97 9.76 -0.71
N LYS A 265 -23.97 9.38 0.10
CA LYS A 265 -23.06 10.33 0.76
C LYS A 265 -21.77 10.56 -0.04
N PHE A 266 -21.51 9.74 -1.05
CA PHE A 266 -20.31 9.82 -1.88
C PHE A 266 -20.66 9.70 -3.37
N PRO A 267 -21.46 10.64 -3.92
CA PRO A 267 -21.76 10.65 -5.34
C PRO A 267 -20.47 10.77 -6.15
N LYS A 268 -20.43 10.13 -7.33
CA LYS A 268 -19.30 10.29 -8.25
C LYS A 268 -19.18 11.75 -8.65
N VAL A 269 -17.96 12.25 -8.62
CA VAL A 269 -17.60 13.60 -9.07
C VAL A 269 -16.35 13.51 -9.93
N ILE A 270 -16.16 14.51 -10.78
CA ILE A 270 -14.87 14.70 -11.43
C ILE A 270 -13.86 15.13 -10.36
N TRP A 271 -12.77 14.38 -10.26
CA TRP A 271 -11.77 14.49 -9.22
C TRP A 271 -10.47 15.14 -9.75
N PRO A 272 -9.77 15.99 -8.98
CA PRO A 272 -10.24 16.56 -7.72
C PRO A 272 -11.33 17.59 -7.94
N PRO A 273 -12.27 17.75 -7.00
CA PRO A 273 -13.19 18.88 -7.05
C PRO A 273 -12.42 20.20 -6.86
N LYS A 274 -12.95 21.30 -7.42
CA LYS A 274 -12.33 22.64 -7.37
C LYS A 274 -12.06 23.13 -5.94
N GLN A 275 -12.87 22.71 -4.98
CA GLN A 275 -12.67 23.02 -3.55
C GLN A 275 -11.37 22.41 -3.00
N LEU A 276 -10.95 21.25 -3.52
CA LEU A 276 -9.78 20.52 -3.06
C LEU A 276 -8.50 20.93 -3.81
N CYS A 277 -8.61 21.29 -5.09
CA CYS A 277 -7.50 21.83 -5.86
C CYS A 277 -7.96 22.97 -6.80
N PRO A 278 -8.08 24.21 -6.31
CA PRO A 278 -8.45 25.34 -7.15
C PRO A 278 -7.45 25.60 -8.28
N SER A 279 -6.15 25.40 -8.03
CA SER A 279 -5.08 25.62 -9.02
C SER A 279 -5.08 24.60 -10.16
N CYS A 280 -5.71 23.45 -9.98
CA CYS A 280 -5.87 22.44 -11.02
C CYS A 280 -6.78 22.91 -12.17
N TYR A 281 -7.57 23.97 -11.98
CA TYR A 281 -8.54 24.48 -12.94
C TYR A 281 -8.04 25.78 -13.57
N ARG A 282 -7.73 25.77 -14.87
CA ARG A 282 -7.45 27.00 -15.64
C ARG A 282 -8.73 27.75 -15.94
N SER A 283 -9.73 27.03 -16.43
CA SER A 283 -11.08 27.54 -16.65
C SER A 283 -12.10 26.40 -16.58
N GLN A 284 -13.36 26.76 -16.35
CA GLN A 284 -14.47 25.82 -16.37
C GLN A 284 -15.64 26.48 -17.10
N ASN A 285 -16.02 25.92 -18.26
CA ASN A 285 -17.13 26.46 -19.03
C ASN A 285 -18.45 25.88 -18.50
N SER A 286 -19.31 26.73 -17.97
CA SER A 286 -20.58 26.35 -17.35
C SER A 286 -21.59 25.73 -18.33
N LYS A 287 -21.37 25.87 -19.65
CA LYS A 287 -22.32 25.41 -20.68
C LYS A 287 -22.12 23.96 -21.11
N ASP A 288 -20.87 23.49 -21.19
CA ASP A 288 -20.54 22.16 -21.72
C ASP A 288 -19.89 21.24 -20.67
N ASN A 289 -19.80 21.68 -19.41
CA ASN A 289 -19.07 21.01 -18.33
C ASN A 289 -17.60 20.68 -18.66
N HIS A 290 -17.05 21.25 -19.73
CA HIS A 290 -15.66 21.08 -20.12
C HIS A 290 -14.77 21.81 -19.12
N ILE A 291 -13.80 21.06 -18.55
CA ILE A 291 -12.81 21.57 -17.62
C ILE A 291 -11.48 21.68 -18.36
N ASP A 292 -10.94 22.90 -18.40
CA ASP A 292 -9.58 23.14 -18.85
C ASP A 292 -8.63 22.95 -17.66
N TRP A 293 -7.88 21.85 -17.69
CA TRP A 293 -7.02 21.42 -16.59
C TRP A 293 -5.61 22.00 -16.70
N ASP A 294 -5.11 22.52 -15.57
CA ASP A 294 -3.69 22.70 -15.39
C ASP A 294 -3.04 21.36 -14.98
N HIS A 295 -2.48 20.67 -15.96
CA HIS A 295 -1.92 19.34 -15.75
C HIS A 295 -0.67 19.34 -14.84
N ASP A 296 0.04 20.47 -14.71
CA ASP A 296 1.17 20.57 -13.79
C ASP A 296 0.69 20.67 -12.34
N GLU A 297 -0.35 21.46 -12.10
CA GLU A 297 -0.99 21.54 -10.79
C GLU A 297 -1.72 20.24 -10.41
N VAL A 298 -2.37 19.58 -11.37
CA VAL A 298 -2.97 18.24 -11.16
C VAL A 298 -1.89 17.22 -10.77
N PHE A 299 -0.75 17.19 -11.47
CA PHE A 299 0.34 16.28 -11.15
C PHE A 299 0.94 16.56 -9.77
N LYS A 300 1.18 17.83 -9.41
CA LYS A 300 1.65 18.21 -8.07
C LYS A 300 0.66 17.78 -6.98
N PHE A 301 -0.63 18.01 -7.21
CA PHE A 301 -1.69 17.63 -6.30
C PHE A 301 -1.75 16.10 -6.09
N LEU A 302 -1.74 15.32 -7.18
CA LEU A 302 -1.72 13.85 -7.15
C LEU A 302 -0.53 13.30 -6.35
N ASN A 303 0.68 13.79 -6.63
CA ASN A 303 1.89 13.39 -5.90
C ASN A 303 1.81 13.72 -4.41
N ASN A 304 1.26 14.88 -4.05
CA ASN A 304 1.11 15.22 -2.65
C ASN A 304 0.03 14.37 -1.97
N TYR A 305 -1.12 14.20 -2.61
CA TYR A 305 -2.31 13.53 -2.06
C TYR A 305 -2.11 12.03 -1.90
N TYR A 306 -1.74 11.33 -2.96
CA TYR A 306 -1.52 9.89 -2.93
C TYR A 306 -0.11 9.51 -2.47
N GLY A 307 0.85 10.44 -2.49
CA GLY A 307 2.22 10.25 -2.03
C GLY A 307 2.39 10.60 -0.56
N LYS A 308 2.67 11.89 -0.30
CA LYS A 308 3.07 12.40 1.03
C LYS A 308 1.95 12.30 2.07
N MET A 309 0.75 12.75 1.74
CA MET A 309 -0.37 12.81 2.69
C MET A 309 -0.91 11.43 3.03
N LEU A 310 -0.96 10.50 2.07
CA LEU A 310 -1.40 9.12 2.31
C LEU A 310 -0.62 8.42 3.44
N ILE A 311 0.67 8.74 3.61
CA ILE A 311 1.53 8.10 4.62
C ILE A 311 1.87 8.98 5.82
N SER A 312 1.26 10.17 5.97
CA SER A 312 1.60 11.11 7.04
C SER A 312 1.34 10.51 8.43
N LEU A 313 0.15 9.92 8.65
CA LEU A 313 -0.18 9.24 9.92
C LEU A 313 0.69 8.00 10.19
N TYR A 314 1.23 7.37 9.15
CA TYR A 314 2.14 6.23 9.30
C TYR A 314 3.50 6.70 9.85
N LYS A 315 4.01 7.84 9.37
CA LYS A 315 5.26 8.45 9.83
C LYS A 315 5.18 8.97 11.27
N ASP A 316 4.05 9.58 11.64
CA ASP A 316 3.86 10.09 13.00
C ASP A 316 3.87 8.96 14.05
N LYS A 317 3.29 7.81 13.72
CA LYS A 317 3.34 6.61 14.58
C LYS A 317 4.72 5.96 14.65
N GLU A 318 5.52 6.07 13.60
CA GLU A 318 6.91 5.59 13.60
C GLU A 318 7.82 6.50 14.46
N HIS A 319 7.70 7.82 14.36
CA HIS A 319 8.42 8.75 15.23
C HIS A 319 8.10 8.56 16.72
N LEU A 320 6.84 8.23 17.04
CA LEU A 320 6.44 7.92 18.42
C LEU A 320 6.99 6.58 18.92
N ARG A 321 7.25 5.61 18.03
CA ARG A 321 7.91 4.34 18.37
C ARG A 321 9.42 4.50 18.51
N ASP A 322 10.03 5.35 17.71
CA ASP A 322 11.49 5.59 17.72
C ASP A 322 11.94 6.38 18.96
N GLY A 323 11.06 7.20 19.53
CA GLY A 323 11.30 7.88 20.81
C GLY A 323 11.37 6.98 22.05
N GLN A 324 11.05 5.68 21.94
CA GLN A 324 11.13 4.70 23.03
C GLN A 324 12.40 3.83 23.00
N THR A 325 13.23 3.95 21.99
CA THR A 325 14.53 3.25 21.91
C THR A 325 15.61 4.26 21.61
N GLY A 326 16.35 4.68 22.65
CA GLY A 326 17.55 5.48 22.49
C GLY A 326 18.59 4.73 21.66
N GLY A 327 18.71 5.10 20.39
CA GLY A 327 19.71 4.61 19.46
C GLY A 327 19.58 5.36 18.14
N VAL A 328 20.50 6.29 17.90
CA VAL A 328 20.59 7.10 16.67
C VAL A 328 20.47 6.21 15.43
N VAL A 329 19.39 6.37 14.67
CA VAL A 329 19.34 5.97 13.26
C VAL A 329 18.88 7.17 12.45
N VAL A 330 19.85 7.78 11.78
CA VAL A 330 19.61 8.79 10.76
C VAL A 330 19.25 8.06 9.46
N GLU A 331 18.16 8.52 8.85
CA GLU A 331 17.77 8.44 7.43
C GLU A 331 17.05 7.19 6.89
N ASP A 332 15.88 7.41 6.27
CA ASP A 332 15.78 7.19 4.81
C ASP A 332 14.61 7.98 4.17
N LEU A 333 14.90 9.21 3.74
CA LEU A 333 14.21 9.88 2.64
C LEU A 333 15.29 10.44 1.71
N ALA A 334 16.12 9.57 1.17
CA ALA A 334 17.01 9.95 0.09
C ALA A 334 16.33 9.70 -1.25
N VAL A 335 16.15 10.80 -1.99
CA VAL A 335 16.07 10.81 -3.44
C VAL A 335 17.19 9.91 -4.00
N SER A 336 16.84 9.10 -4.99
CA SER A 336 17.73 8.23 -5.77
C SER A 336 19.18 8.70 -5.86
N THR A 337 20.03 8.11 -5.02
CA THR A 337 21.44 7.87 -5.33
C THR A 337 21.74 6.46 -4.85
N ASN A 338 21.86 5.53 -5.82
CA ASN A 338 22.28 4.16 -5.59
C ASN A 338 23.71 4.12 -5.02
N ALA A 339 23.83 4.22 -3.70
CA ALA A 339 25.03 3.86 -2.98
C ALA A 339 24.61 3.03 -1.77
N VAL A 340 24.58 1.71 -1.94
CA VAL A 340 24.41 0.77 -0.83
C VAL A 340 25.56 1.02 0.15
N VAL A 341 25.24 1.50 1.35
CA VAL A 341 26.23 1.64 2.43
C VAL A 341 26.57 0.24 2.91
N VAL A 342 27.64 -0.33 2.36
CA VAL A 342 28.18 -1.63 2.80
C VAL A 342 28.99 -1.40 4.08
N PRO A 343 28.73 -2.12 5.18
CA PRO A 343 29.54 -2.06 6.38
C PRO A 343 31.02 -2.24 6.03
N VAL A 344 31.92 -1.43 6.62
CA VAL A 344 33.36 -1.42 6.30
C VAL A 344 33.96 -2.84 6.32
N GLY A 345 33.53 -3.69 7.26
CA GLY A 345 33.95 -5.09 7.33
C GLY A 345 33.53 -5.94 6.13
N ALA A 346 32.32 -5.75 5.60
CA ALA A 346 31.85 -6.46 4.41
C ALA A 346 32.53 -5.94 3.14
N ALA A 347 32.77 -4.63 3.03
CA ALA A 347 33.54 -4.04 1.93
C ALA A 347 34.99 -4.57 1.91
N LEU A 348 35.63 -4.68 3.08
CA LEU A 348 36.97 -5.24 3.22
C LEU A 348 37.00 -6.72 2.82
N ALA A 349 36.02 -7.51 3.27
CA ALA A 349 35.92 -8.93 2.94
C ALA A 349 35.74 -9.16 1.44
N ILE A 350 34.87 -8.39 0.78
CA ILE A 350 34.66 -8.45 -0.67
C ILE A 350 35.95 -8.07 -1.41
N ALA A 351 36.62 -6.98 -1.01
CA ALA A 351 37.86 -6.54 -1.64
C ALA A 351 38.97 -7.61 -1.51
N VAL A 352 39.14 -8.22 -0.34
CA VAL A 352 40.12 -9.29 -0.10
C VAL A 352 39.78 -10.52 -0.94
N ALA A 353 38.51 -10.94 -0.97
CA ALA A 353 38.08 -12.08 -1.77
C ALA A 353 38.32 -11.84 -3.26
N SER A 354 37.93 -10.68 -3.79
CA SER A 354 38.14 -10.32 -5.20
C SER A 354 39.63 -10.27 -5.56
N CYS A 355 40.48 -9.75 -4.68
CA CYS A 355 41.93 -9.75 -4.90
C CYS A 355 42.52 -11.17 -4.89
N ALA A 356 42.06 -12.04 -3.97
CA ALA A 356 42.49 -13.43 -3.91
C ALA A 356 42.08 -14.21 -5.17
N PHE A 357 40.85 -14.04 -5.66
CA PHE A 357 40.40 -14.63 -6.91
C PHE A 357 41.18 -14.11 -8.12
N GLY A 358 41.48 -12.80 -8.17
CA GLY A 358 42.32 -12.21 -9.20
C GLY A 358 43.74 -12.79 -9.22
N ALA A 359 44.36 -12.92 -8.05
CA ALA A 359 45.70 -13.53 -7.91
C ALA A 359 45.70 -15.01 -8.32
N LEU A 360 44.71 -15.79 -7.88
CA LEU A 360 44.54 -17.19 -8.25
C LEU A 360 44.33 -17.36 -9.77
N ALA A 361 43.51 -16.51 -10.38
CA ALA A 361 43.29 -16.52 -11.83
C ALA A 361 44.57 -16.17 -12.61
N CYS A 362 45.35 -15.21 -12.13
CA CYS A 362 46.64 -14.84 -12.72
C CYS A 362 47.65 -15.97 -12.62
N TYR A 363 47.79 -16.58 -11.44
CA TYR A 363 48.67 -17.73 -11.20
C TYR A 363 48.28 -18.92 -12.08
N TRP A 364 46.98 -19.23 -12.18
CA TRP A 364 46.48 -20.31 -13.02
C TRP A 364 46.74 -20.06 -14.51
N ARG A 365 46.53 -18.82 -15.00
CA ARG A 365 46.90 -18.44 -16.37
C ARG A 365 48.40 -18.53 -16.64
N GLN A 366 49.24 -18.19 -15.66
CA GLN A 366 50.69 -18.30 -15.79
C GLN A 366 51.14 -19.76 -15.90
N GLN A 367 50.56 -20.66 -15.09
CA GLN A 367 50.79 -22.10 -15.20
C GLN A 367 50.30 -22.70 -16.53
N GLN A 368 49.20 -22.20 -17.10
CA GLN A 368 48.76 -22.64 -18.43
C GLN A 368 49.73 -22.20 -19.54
N LYS A 369 50.34 -21.02 -19.42
CA LYS A 369 51.36 -20.55 -20.38
C LYS A 369 52.66 -21.35 -20.29
N SER A 370 53.07 -21.79 -19.10
CA SER A 370 54.27 -22.63 -18.93
C SER A 370 54.08 -24.08 -19.35
N ARG A 371 52.82 -24.54 -19.51
CA ARG A 371 52.47 -25.90 -19.96
C ARG A 371 52.25 -26.05 -21.47
N LYS A 372 52.33 -24.97 -22.26
CA LYS A 372 52.29 -25.09 -23.73
C LYS A 372 53.68 -25.53 -24.25
N PRO A 373 53.81 -26.69 -24.92
CA PRO A 373 55.07 -27.05 -25.57
C PRO A 373 55.37 -26.05 -26.68
N ARG A 374 56.61 -25.56 -26.73
CA ARG A 374 57.14 -24.77 -27.86
C ARG A 374 56.95 -25.60 -29.13
N ARG A 375 56.03 -25.19 -30.01
CA ARG A 375 56.01 -25.69 -31.39
C ARG A 375 57.32 -25.26 -32.05
N SER A 376 58.24 -26.20 -32.24
CA SER A 376 59.39 -25.99 -33.12
C SER A 376 58.86 -25.83 -34.54
N TRP A 377 59.17 -24.68 -35.16
CA TRP A 377 59.04 -24.52 -36.59
C TRP A 377 60.29 -25.12 -37.23
N ASN A 378 60.12 -26.21 -37.97
CA ASN A 378 61.03 -26.64 -39.03
C ASN A 378 60.37 -26.33 -40.37
#